data_AF-A0A1M7PRM7-F1
#
_entry.id   AF-A0A1M7PRM7-F1
#
_cell.length_a   1.000
_cell.length_b   1.000
_cell.length_c   1.000
_cell.angle_alpha   90.00
_cell.angle_beta   90.00
_cell.angle_gamma   90.00
#
_symmetry.space_group_name_H-M   'P 1'
#
loop_
_entity.id
_entity.type
_entity.pdbx_description
1 polymer ?
#
loop_
_entity_poly.entity_id
_entity_poly.type
_entity_poly.pdbx_seq_one_letter_code
_entity_poly.pdbx_strand_id
1 'polypeptide(L)'
;MDIRAEQLGLVAGLMYQTPSYRSYPVACLKAWIEPVINHRQIWFAFDSQGRAVAYFTWAWLAPDVAHRLEHDPNVLLHYSEWNEGEQLWIMDLVAPYGHAHDVMRYLRDHKFAAQREIRWLRRDEEGAVRHVTIFDRQRHRPPEQAVPHDAHFRLPLSAFAESQRGWLATETEFPS
;
A
#
# COMPACT_ATOMS: atom_id res chain seq x y z
N MET A 1 17.80 -0.28 14.53
CA MET A 1 16.94 -1.47 14.30
C MET A 1 16.86 -1.68 12.79
N ASP A 2 16.89 -2.91 12.30
CA ASP A 2 16.79 -3.20 10.85
C ASP A 2 15.38 -2.82 10.35
N ILE A 3 15.32 -1.87 9.41
CA ILE A 3 14.05 -1.36 8.85
C ILE A 3 13.21 -2.48 8.22
N ARG A 4 13.86 -3.53 7.70
CA ARG A 4 13.16 -4.70 7.14
C ARG A 4 12.44 -5.48 8.23
N ALA A 5 13.13 -5.74 9.36
CA ALA A 5 12.56 -6.45 10.48
C ALA A 5 11.36 -5.68 11.09
N GLU A 6 11.46 -4.35 11.15
CA GLU A 6 10.36 -3.48 11.55
C GLU A 6 9.15 -3.63 10.63
N GLN A 7 9.33 -3.51 9.31
CA GLN A 7 8.25 -3.65 8.32
C GLN A 7 7.61 -5.04 8.35
N LEU A 8 8.40 -6.11 8.47
CA LEU A 8 7.88 -7.48 8.62
C LEU A 8 7.04 -7.64 9.89
N GLY A 9 7.49 -7.05 11.00
CA GLY A 9 6.75 -7.04 12.27
C GLY A 9 5.40 -6.31 12.16
N LEU A 10 5.38 -5.15 11.50
CA LEU A 10 4.15 -4.38 11.25
C LEU A 10 3.16 -5.17 10.39
N VAL A 11 3.63 -5.79 9.30
CA VAL A 11 2.80 -6.63 8.43
C VAL A 11 2.24 -7.83 9.21
N ALA A 12 3.09 -8.57 9.91
CA ALA A 12 2.68 -9.74 10.68
C ALA A 12 1.62 -9.38 11.74
N GLY A 13 1.80 -8.25 12.44
CA GLY A 13 0.82 -7.76 13.41
C GLY A 13 -0.54 -7.44 12.79
N LEU A 14 -0.56 -6.75 11.65
CA LEU A 14 -1.81 -6.41 10.94
C LEU A 14 -2.50 -7.66 10.35
N MET A 15 -1.72 -8.61 9.80
CA MET A 15 -2.24 -9.89 9.31
C MET A 15 -2.84 -10.72 10.44
N TYR A 16 -2.18 -10.79 11.60
CA TYR A 16 -2.67 -11.52 12.77
C TYR A 16 -4.03 -11.01 13.26
N GLN A 17 -4.27 -9.71 13.16
CA GLN A 17 -5.55 -9.07 13.52
C GLN A 17 -6.64 -9.22 12.45
N THR A 18 -6.31 -9.74 11.27
CA THR A 18 -7.26 -9.86 10.15
C THR A 18 -7.72 -11.31 9.98
N PRO A 19 -9.01 -11.64 10.15
CA PRO A 19 -9.49 -13.03 10.16
C PRO A 19 -9.10 -13.87 8.93
N SER A 20 -9.08 -13.27 7.74
CA SER A 20 -8.70 -13.95 6.50
C SER A 20 -7.19 -14.22 6.39
N TYR A 21 -6.34 -13.53 7.15
CA TYR A 21 -4.87 -13.68 7.08
C TYR A 21 -4.26 -14.37 8.30
N ARG A 22 -4.97 -14.44 9.44
CA ARG A 22 -4.41 -14.97 10.70
C ARG A 22 -4.00 -16.46 10.64
N SER A 23 -4.55 -17.22 9.70
CA SER A 23 -4.25 -18.64 9.48
C SER A 23 -3.08 -18.87 8.52
N TYR A 24 -2.57 -17.82 7.87
CA TYR A 24 -1.49 -17.95 6.91
C TYR A 24 -0.18 -18.32 7.61
N PRO A 25 0.60 -19.29 7.08
CA PRO A 25 1.90 -19.62 7.65
C PRO A 25 2.84 -18.41 7.60
N VAL A 26 3.65 -18.18 8.65
CA VAL A 26 4.68 -17.12 8.67
C VAL A 26 5.60 -17.16 7.44
N ALA A 27 5.84 -18.36 6.89
CA ALA A 27 6.61 -18.56 5.67
C ALA A 27 6.06 -17.80 4.45
N CYS A 28 4.76 -17.46 4.39
CA CYS A 28 4.18 -16.68 3.30
C CYS A 28 4.78 -15.27 3.21
N LEU A 29 5.22 -14.68 4.34
CA LEU A 29 5.85 -13.36 4.37
C LEU A 29 7.11 -13.32 3.50
N LYS A 30 7.85 -14.43 3.43
CA LYS A 30 9.04 -14.53 2.57
C LYS A 30 8.69 -14.40 1.09
N ALA A 31 7.62 -15.06 0.66
CA ALA A 31 7.21 -15.06 -0.73
C ALA A 31 6.48 -13.76 -1.13
N TRP A 32 5.67 -13.20 -0.24
CA TRP A 32 4.75 -12.11 -0.56
C TRP A 32 5.24 -10.74 -0.12
N ILE A 33 5.96 -10.67 1.00
CA ILE A 33 6.31 -9.41 1.66
C ILE A 33 7.77 -9.04 1.45
N GLU A 34 8.68 -10.02 1.34
CA GLU A 34 10.08 -9.72 1.07
C GLU A 34 10.31 -9.00 -0.28
N PRO A 35 9.68 -9.41 -1.42
CA PRO A 35 9.84 -8.70 -2.68
C PRO A 35 9.36 -7.26 -2.63
N VAL A 36 8.21 -7.00 -1.99
CA VAL A 36 7.64 -5.65 -1.89
C VAL A 36 8.47 -4.75 -0.98
N ILE A 37 9.04 -5.26 0.11
CA ILE A 37 9.95 -4.47 0.94
C ILE A 37 11.19 -4.08 0.13
N ASN A 38 11.78 -5.04 -0.58
CA ASN A 38 13.01 -4.81 -1.34
C ASN A 38 12.81 -3.81 -2.49
N HIS A 39 11.66 -3.86 -3.17
CA HIS A 39 11.30 -2.87 -4.18
C HIS A 39 10.72 -1.56 -3.62
N ARG A 40 10.56 -1.44 -2.29
CA ARG A 40 9.88 -0.31 -1.62
C ARG A 40 8.44 -0.10 -2.09
N GLN A 41 7.77 -1.21 -2.43
CA GLN A 41 6.39 -1.27 -2.91
C GLN A 41 5.40 -1.68 -1.81
N ILE A 42 5.66 -1.16 -0.61
CA ILE A 42 4.79 -1.31 0.57
C ILE A 42 4.64 0.05 1.25
N TRP A 43 3.45 0.32 1.79
CA TRP A 43 3.20 1.51 2.58
C TRP A 43 2.19 1.19 3.67
N PHE A 44 2.32 1.92 4.77
CA PHE A 44 1.59 1.66 6.01
C PHE A 44 0.81 2.92 6.43
N ALA A 45 -0.44 2.74 6.86
CA ALA A 45 -1.23 3.76 7.53
C ALA A 45 -1.12 3.58 9.04
N PHE A 46 -1.11 4.70 9.76
CA PHE A 46 -1.08 4.70 11.21
C PHE A 46 -2.07 5.71 11.75
N ASP A 47 -2.48 5.51 12.99
CA ASP A 47 -3.38 6.43 13.67
C ASP A 47 -2.62 7.58 14.36
N SER A 48 -3.37 8.45 15.03
CA SER A 48 -2.83 9.57 15.81
C SER A 48 -1.90 9.15 16.96
N GLN A 49 -1.94 7.89 17.38
CA GLN A 49 -1.10 7.33 18.42
C GLN A 49 0.15 6.62 17.84
N GLY A 50 0.34 6.65 16.52
CA GLY A 50 1.46 6.01 15.84
C GLY A 50 1.32 4.48 15.71
N ARG A 51 0.13 3.92 15.93
CA ARG A 51 -0.11 2.48 15.77
C ARG A 51 -0.44 2.17 14.32
N ALA A 52 0.12 1.09 13.77
CA ALA A 52 -0.19 0.68 12.41
C ALA A 52 -1.64 0.21 12.34
N VAL A 53 -2.41 0.78 11.42
CA VAL A 53 -3.83 0.47 11.24
C VAL A 53 -4.15 -0.15 9.89
N ALA A 54 -3.26 0.00 8.92
CA ALA A 54 -3.33 -0.70 7.66
C ALA A 54 -1.96 -0.78 6.97
N TYR A 55 -1.83 -1.70 6.02
CA TYR A 55 -0.79 -1.63 5.00
C TYR A 55 -1.38 -1.98 3.64
N PHE A 56 -0.72 -1.55 2.58
CA PHE A 56 -0.99 -2.04 1.24
C PHE A 56 0.31 -2.24 0.48
N THR A 57 0.23 -3.10 -0.53
CA THR A 57 1.34 -3.41 -1.43
C THR A 57 0.90 -3.19 -2.88
N TRP A 58 1.86 -2.90 -3.75
CA TRP A 58 1.59 -2.75 -5.17
C TRP A 58 2.68 -3.38 -6.03
N ALA A 59 2.38 -3.58 -7.31
CA ALA A 59 3.31 -4.04 -8.33
C ALA A 59 3.18 -3.16 -9.58
N TRP A 60 4.28 -3.05 -10.34
CA TRP A 60 4.31 -2.45 -11.67
C TRP A 60 4.56 -3.56 -12.67
N LEU A 61 3.49 -4.03 -13.30
CA LEU A 61 3.51 -5.27 -14.08
C LEU A 61 3.62 -4.99 -15.58
N ALA A 62 4.37 -5.85 -16.26
CA ALA A 62 4.30 -5.97 -17.71
C ALA A 62 2.95 -6.58 -18.13
N PRO A 63 2.45 -6.30 -19.34
CA PRO A 63 1.13 -6.77 -19.77
C PRO A 63 0.93 -8.30 -19.76
N ASP A 64 1.97 -9.06 -20.05
CA ASP A 64 1.97 -10.53 -20.04
C ASP A 64 1.95 -11.08 -18.61
N VAL A 65 2.70 -10.47 -17.68
CA VAL A 65 2.64 -10.79 -16.25
C VAL A 65 1.26 -10.48 -15.67
N ALA A 66 0.70 -9.30 -15.99
CA ALA A 66 -0.63 -8.91 -15.58
C ALA A 66 -1.70 -9.86 -16.11
N HIS A 67 -1.58 -10.28 -17.37
CA HIS A 67 -2.46 -11.29 -17.94
C HIS A 67 -2.39 -12.62 -17.18
N ARG A 68 -1.18 -13.11 -16.85
CA ARG A 68 -1.02 -14.31 -16.03
C ARG A 68 -1.63 -14.12 -14.63
N LEU A 69 -1.44 -12.95 -14.02
CA LEU A 69 -2.00 -12.60 -12.71
C LEU A 69 -3.53 -12.68 -12.68
N GLU A 70 -4.20 -12.27 -13.77
CA GLU A 70 -5.66 -12.27 -13.90
C GLU A 70 -6.25 -13.67 -14.08
N HIS A 71 -5.53 -14.58 -14.73
CA HIS A 71 -6.09 -15.85 -15.21
C HIS A 71 -5.60 -17.07 -14.43
N ASP A 72 -4.50 -16.97 -13.69
CA ASP A 72 -3.99 -18.06 -12.84
C ASP A 72 -4.19 -17.72 -11.34
N PRO A 73 -5.12 -18.39 -10.64
CA PRO A 73 -5.39 -18.12 -9.23
C PRO A 73 -4.20 -18.39 -8.30
N ASN A 74 -3.26 -19.22 -8.73
CA ASN A 74 -2.10 -19.66 -7.95
C ASN A 74 -0.80 -18.98 -8.38
N VAL A 75 -0.90 -17.98 -9.26
CA VAL A 75 0.27 -17.26 -9.77
C VAL A 75 1.10 -16.66 -8.63
N LEU A 76 2.38 -17.00 -8.65
CA LEU A 76 3.41 -16.34 -7.86
C LEU A 76 4.30 -15.55 -8.81
N LEU A 77 4.48 -14.27 -8.49
CA LEU A 77 5.39 -13.40 -9.23
C LEU A 77 6.83 -13.71 -8.86
N HIS A 78 7.68 -13.84 -9.88
CA HIS A 78 9.12 -13.79 -9.72
C HIS A 78 9.55 -12.41 -9.21
N TYR A 79 10.69 -12.32 -8.54
CA TYR A 79 11.16 -11.07 -7.93
C TYR A 79 11.23 -9.89 -8.91
N SER A 80 11.71 -10.12 -10.14
CA SER A 80 11.79 -9.08 -11.19
C SER A 80 10.40 -8.59 -11.62
N GLU A 81 9.42 -9.48 -11.62
CA GLU A 81 8.08 -9.22 -12.17
C GLU A 81 7.30 -8.19 -11.36
N TRP A 82 7.68 -7.94 -10.10
CA TRP A 82 7.06 -6.93 -9.25
C TRP A 82 7.23 -5.49 -9.76
N ASN A 83 8.23 -5.23 -10.60
CA ASN A 83 8.60 -3.88 -11.03
C ASN A 83 9.17 -3.82 -12.46
N GLU A 84 8.55 -4.51 -13.42
CA GLU A 84 9.06 -4.62 -14.79
C GLU A 84 8.14 -4.06 -15.88
N GLY A 85 7.06 -3.37 -15.51
CA GLY A 85 6.18 -2.72 -16.48
C GLY A 85 5.54 -1.42 -16.00
N GLU A 86 4.43 -1.04 -16.63
CA GLU A 86 3.77 0.26 -16.41
C GLU A 86 2.37 0.11 -15.81
N GLN A 87 1.82 -1.10 -15.74
CA GLN A 87 0.49 -1.30 -15.17
C GLN A 87 0.58 -1.28 -13.65
N LEU A 88 -0.16 -0.36 -13.02
CA LEU A 88 -0.24 -0.30 -11.56
C LEU A 88 -1.25 -1.32 -11.02
N TRP A 89 -0.76 -2.23 -10.20
CA TRP A 89 -1.54 -3.27 -9.54
C TRP A 89 -1.46 -3.14 -8.02
N ILE A 90 -2.59 -2.94 -7.36
CA ILE A 90 -2.72 -3.12 -5.91
C ILE A 90 -2.80 -4.62 -5.65
N MET A 91 -1.79 -5.14 -4.95
CA MET A 91 -1.57 -6.58 -4.75
C MET A 91 -2.20 -7.05 -3.45
N ASP A 92 -2.14 -6.22 -2.40
CA ASP A 92 -2.74 -6.51 -1.12
C ASP A 92 -3.13 -5.22 -0.38
N LEU A 93 -4.17 -5.29 0.44
CA LEU A 93 -4.59 -4.24 1.37
C LEU A 93 -5.16 -4.89 2.62
N VAL A 94 -4.47 -4.71 3.73
CA VAL A 94 -4.88 -5.24 5.03
C VAL A 94 -5.17 -4.08 5.96
N ALA A 95 -6.43 -3.97 6.41
CA ALA A 95 -6.92 -2.88 7.25
C ALA A 95 -7.92 -3.41 8.30
N PRO A 96 -7.44 -4.12 9.35
CA PRO A 96 -8.29 -4.83 10.31
C PRO A 96 -9.27 -3.92 11.08
N TYR A 97 -8.98 -2.62 11.16
CA TYR A 97 -9.77 -1.65 11.91
C TYR A 97 -10.76 -0.85 11.03
N GLY A 98 -11.04 -1.31 9.82
CA GLY A 98 -12.06 -0.70 8.94
C GLY A 98 -11.59 0.47 8.07
N HIS A 99 -10.28 0.75 8.02
CA HIS A 99 -9.73 1.87 7.25
C HIS A 99 -9.54 1.60 5.74
N ALA A 100 -9.99 0.44 5.23
CA ALA A 100 -9.73 0.03 3.84
C ALA A 100 -10.22 1.07 2.81
N HIS A 101 -11.42 1.62 3.02
CA HIS A 101 -12.00 2.59 2.10
C HIS A 101 -11.21 3.91 2.05
N ASP A 102 -10.78 4.42 3.20
CA ASP A 102 -10.07 5.68 3.26
C ASP A 102 -8.62 5.55 2.78
N VAL A 103 -7.97 4.41 3.05
CA VAL A 103 -6.68 4.07 2.44
C VAL A 103 -6.83 4.05 0.93
N MET A 104 -7.79 3.31 0.36
CA MET A 104 -7.99 3.26 -1.10
C MET A 104 -8.25 4.63 -1.72
N ARG A 105 -9.01 5.49 -1.02
CA ARG A 105 -9.22 6.88 -1.43
C ARG A 105 -7.90 7.65 -1.48
N TYR A 106 -7.09 7.56 -0.43
CA TYR A 106 -5.76 8.18 -0.40
C TYR A 106 -4.86 7.68 -1.54
N LEU A 107 -4.87 6.38 -1.83
CA LEU A 107 -4.07 5.80 -2.92
C LEU A 107 -4.46 6.37 -4.27
N ARG A 108 -5.76 6.39 -4.56
CA ARG A 108 -6.29 6.89 -5.82
C ARG A 108 -6.05 8.39 -5.97
N ASP A 109 -6.37 9.17 -4.94
CA ASP A 109 -6.47 10.62 -5.05
C ASP A 109 -5.12 11.32 -4.81
N HIS A 110 -4.17 10.67 -4.12
CA HIS A 110 -2.89 11.26 -3.74
C HIS A 110 -1.70 10.44 -4.20
N LYS A 111 -1.47 9.23 -3.65
CA LYS A 111 -0.22 8.48 -3.90
C LYS A 111 -0.04 8.14 -5.39
N PHE A 112 -1.11 7.74 -6.04
CA PHE A 112 -1.13 7.35 -7.45
C PHE A 112 -1.96 8.31 -8.29
N ALA A 113 -2.03 9.59 -7.88
CA ALA A 113 -2.79 10.60 -8.60
C ALA A 113 -2.34 10.72 -10.08
N ALA A 114 -1.06 10.56 -10.37
CA ALA A 114 -0.58 10.60 -11.76
C ALA A 114 -1.06 9.43 -12.63
N GLN A 115 -1.57 8.35 -12.04
CA GLN A 115 -1.94 7.14 -12.76
C GLN A 115 -3.38 7.22 -13.29
N ARG A 116 -3.54 6.89 -14.58
CA ARG A 116 -4.84 6.87 -15.23
C ARG A 116 -5.69 5.70 -14.77
N GLU A 117 -5.04 4.57 -14.55
CA GLU A 117 -5.68 3.30 -14.24
C GLU A 117 -4.99 2.66 -13.03
N ILE A 118 -5.79 2.18 -12.09
CA ILE A 118 -5.33 1.38 -10.95
C ILE A 118 -6.11 0.07 -10.99
N ARG A 119 -5.40 -1.05 -11.05
CA ARG A 119 -5.99 -2.39 -10.97
C ARG A 119 -5.86 -2.92 -9.57
N TRP A 120 -6.91 -3.55 -9.06
CA TRP A 120 -6.88 -4.15 -7.72
C TRP A 120 -7.21 -5.64 -7.81
N LEU A 121 -6.22 -6.44 -7.45
CA LEU A 121 -6.35 -7.88 -7.27
C LEU A 121 -7.14 -8.17 -5.98
N ARG A 122 -8.27 -8.87 -6.09
CA ARG A 122 -9.00 -9.42 -4.96
C ARG A 122 -8.76 -10.92 -4.87
N ARG A 123 -8.28 -11.36 -3.72
CA ARG A 123 -8.16 -12.77 -3.37
C ARG A 123 -9.34 -13.21 -2.51
N ASP A 124 -9.70 -14.48 -2.60
CA ASP A 124 -10.64 -15.11 -1.68
C ASP A 124 -9.97 -15.54 -0.36
N GLU A 125 -10.71 -16.22 0.50
CA GLU A 125 -10.23 -16.68 1.82
C GLU A 125 -9.15 -17.75 1.69
N GLU A 126 -9.18 -18.54 0.62
CA GLU A 126 -8.14 -19.51 0.27
C GLU A 126 -6.90 -18.88 -0.40
N GLY A 127 -6.95 -17.58 -0.70
CA GLY A 127 -5.84 -16.83 -1.29
C GLY A 127 -5.78 -16.88 -2.82
N ALA A 128 -6.75 -17.51 -3.47
CA ALA A 128 -6.85 -17.56 -4.93
C ALA A 128 -7.34 -16.21 -5.48
N VAL A 129 -6.82 -15.82 -6.65
CA VAL A 129 -7.31 -14.63 -7.36
C VAL A 129 -8.76 -14.84 -7.78
N ARG A 130 -9.66 -13.96 -7.32
CA ARG A 130 -11.10 -14.06 -7.54
C ARG A 130 -11.65 -12.99 -8.47
N HIS A 131 -11.15 -11.77 -8.35
CA HIS A 131 -11.71 -10.63 -9.09
C HIS A 131 -10.67 -9.52 -9.25
N VAL A 132 -10.67 -8.86 -10.40
CA VAL A 132 -9.87 -7.64 -10.63
C VAL A 132 -10.81 -6.45 -10.75
N THR A 133 -10.61 -5.46 -9.90
CA THR A 133 -11.33 -4.19 -9.99
C THR A 133 -10.46 -3.17 -10.71
N ILE A 134 -10.99 -2.55 -11.77
CA ILE A 134 -10.29 -1.50 -12.51
C ILE A 134 -10.88 -0.15 -12.12
N PHE A 135 -10.04 0.73 -11.58
CA PHE A 135 -10.39 2.13 -11.33
C PHE A 135 -9.80 2.99 -12.45
N ASP A 136 -10.67 3.50 -13.32
CA ASP A 136 -10.29 4.45 -14.38
C ASP A 136 -10.61 5.88 -13.92
N ARG A 137 -9.57 6.72 -13.87
CA ARG A 137 -9.68 8.12 -13.45
C ARG A 137 -10.60 8.95 -14.35
N GLN A 138 -10.73 8.63 -15.64
CA GLN A 138 -11.67 9.37 -16.52
C GLN A 138 -13.13 9.18 -16.11
N ARG A 139 -13.44 8.09 -15.40
CA ARG A 139 -14.78 7.80 -14.87
C ARG A 139 -15.02 8.39 -13.47
N HIS A 140 -13.97 8.89 -12.81
CA HIS A 140 -14.03 9.39 -11.43
C HIS A 140 -13.19 10.67 -11.28
N ARG A 141 -13.82 11.84 -11.44
CA ARG A 141 -13.20 13.12 -11.09
C ARG A 141 -13.08 13.19 -9.56
N PRO A 142 -11.89 13.39 -8.97
CA PRO A 142 -11.77 13.56 -7.53
C PRO A 142 -12.56 14.81 -7.11
N PRO A 143 -13.31 14.77 -5.98
CA PRO A 143 -13.94 15.97 -5.45
C PRO A 143 -12.86 17.00 -5.10
N GLU A 144 -13.14 18.27 -5.40
CA GLU A 144 -12.16 19.38 -5.33
C GLU A 144 -11.65 19.65 -3.90
N GLN A 145 -12.29 19.09 -2.87
CA GLN A 145 -11.83 19.04 -1.48
C GLN A 145 -12.53 17.88 -0.77
N ALA A 146 -11.78 16.94 -0.20
CA ALA A 146 -12.22 16.09 0.92
C ALA A 146 -11.05 15.23 1.44
N VAL A 147 -10.27 15.76 2.38
CA VAL A 147 -9.47 14.94 3.29
C VAL A 147 -10.38 14.59 4.48
N PRO A 148 -10.75 13.32 4.72
CA PRO A 148 -11.46 12.96 5.94
C PRO A 148 -10.60 13.31 7.16
N HIS A 149 -11.20 14.02 8.11
CA HIS A 149 -10.53 14.65 9.25
C HIS A 149 -10.00 13.67 10.31
N ASP A 150 -10.35 12.38 10.22
CA ASP A 150 -10.29 11.48 11.38
C ASP A 150 -9.24 10.37 11.23
N ALA A 151 -8.65 10.23 10.04
CA ALA A 151 -7.53 9.35 9.81
C ALA A 151 -6.31 10.21 9.44
N HIS A 152 -5.51 10.53 10.45
CA HIS A 152 -4.18 11.07 10.21
C HIS A 152 -3.33 9.98 9.59
N PHE A 153 -3.40 9.80 8.26
CA PHE A 153 -2.56 8.89 7.46
C PHE A 153 -1.10 9.35 7.49
N ARG A 154 -0.46 9.30 8.66
CA ARG A 154 0.96 9.58 8.88
C ARG A 154 1.70 8.27 9.05
N LEU A 155 2.92 8.23 8.54
CA LEU A 155 3.91 7.18 8.75
C LEU A 155 4.63 7.46 10.10
N PRO A 156 4.72 6.55 11.09
CA PRO A 156 5.75 6.53 12.08
C PRO A 156 6.95 5.90 11.39
N LEU A 157 7.78 6.80 10.92
CA LEU A 157 9.20 6.60 11.04
C LEU A 157 9.49 6.71 12.53
N SER A 158 10.29 5.85 13.12
CA SER A 158 11.06 6.24 14.31
C SER A 158 12.00 7.45 14.05
N ALA A 159 11.99 8.06 12.85
CA ALA A 159 13.12 8.76 12.25
C ALA A 159 12.73 10.00 11.43
N PHE A 160 12.05 10.97 12.05
CA PHE A 160 11.98 12.34 11.51
C PHE A 160 12.73 13.36 12.38
N ALA A 161 13.36 12.92 13.47
CA ALA A 161 13.97 13.82 14.46
C ALA A 161 15.01 14.81 13.88
N GLU A 162 15.54 14.59 12.68
CA GLU A 162 16.68 15.36 12.16
C GLU A 162 16.47 16.08 10.81
N SER A 163 15.53 15.71 9.94
CA SER A 163 15.56 16.21 8.54
C SER A 163 14.70 17.45 8.22
N GLN A 164 13.90 17.97 9.17
CA GLN A 164 13.10 19.20 8.95
C GLN A 164 13.54 20.43 9.74
N ARG A 165 14.63 20.35 10.52
CA ARG A 165 15.30 21.60 10.97
C ARG A 165 15.81 22.45 9.80
N GLY A 166 15.86 21.91 8.58
CA GLY A 166 16.38 22.58 7.39
C GLY A 166 15.37 23.28 6.47
N TRP A 167 14.05 23.13 6.65
CA TRP A 167 13.07 23.69 5.69
C TRP A 167 12.04 24.67 6.27
N LEU A 168 11.96 24.83 7.60
CA LEU A 168 11.16 25.92 8.22
C LEU A 168 12.03 27.10 8.70
N ALA A 169 13.33 27.10 8.41
CA ALA A 169 14.22 28.22 8.71
C ALA A 169 14.23 29.30 7.60
N THR A 170 13.45 29.15 6.53
CA THR A 170 13.51 30.04 5.36
C THR A 170 12.18 30.64 4.90
N GLU A 171 11.15 30.70 5.75
CA GLU A 171 9.97 31.53 5.47
C GLU A 171 9.41 32.17 6.75
N THR A 172 10.23 32.97 7.42
CA THR A 172 9.74 34.05 8.28
C THR A 172 10.46 35.32 7.89
N GLU A 173 9.92 36.01 6.88
CA GLU A 173 9.87 37.47 6.79
C GLU A 173 9.25 37.86 5.45
N PHE A 174 7.96 38.15 5.46
CA PHE A 174 7.45 39.41 4.89
C PHE A 174 6.18 39.78 5.65
N PRO A 175 6.13 41.00 6.23
CA PRO A 175 5.14 41.91 5.68
C PRO A 175 5.62 43.36 5.53
N SER A 176 5.08 43.97 4.47
CA SER A 176 4.92 45.40 4.10
C SER A 176 6.17 46.21 3.75
#